data_AF-A0A6B1GUC0-F1
#
_entry.id   AF-A0A6B1GUC0-F1
#
_cell.length_a   1.000
_cell.length_b   1.000
_cell.length_c   1.000
_cell.angle_alpha   90.00
_cell.angle_beta   90.00
_cell.angle_gamma   90.00
#
_symmetry.space_group_name_H-M   'P 1'
#
loop_
_entity.id
_entity.type
_entity.pdbx_description
1 polymer ?
#
loop_
_entity_poly.entity_id
_entity_poly.type
_entity_poly.pdbx_seq_one_letter_code
_entity_poly.pdbx_strand_id
1 'polypeptide(L)'
;MDTLRASFIAQIESIDLVAGLETDGDEVRFVRPDGSGQDVEWRVRIDSLELESGEGEGAQVLGRVRSAWSADGRPITVQQGPAGLVTDMPQWLLDAGLAPAECWALWDEEAKAWGWT
;
A
#
# COMPACT_ATOMS: atom_id res chain seq x y z
N MET A 1 6.71 14.50 -2.43
CA MET A 1 6.47 13.22 -3.13
C MET A 1 7.28 12.10 -2.53
N ASP A 2 8.58 12.27 -2.29
CA ASP A 2 9.43 11.26 -1.62
C ASP A 2 8.89 10.79 -0.26
N THR A 3 8.29 11.70 0.51
CA THR A 3 7.74 11.37 1.85
C THR A 3 6.52 10.45 1.81
N LEU A 4 5.65 10.58 0.79
CA LEU A 4 4.48 9.70 0.64
C LEU A 4 4.91 8.30 0.22
N ARG A 5 5.85 8.19 -0.72
CA ARG A 5 6.45 6.91 -1.11
C ARG A 5 7.13 6.23 0.07
N ALA A 6 8.00 6.95 0.76
CA ALA A 6 8.73 6.42 1.91
C ALA A 6 7.75 5.96 3.01
N SER A 7 6.68 6.71 3.25
CA SER A 7 5.65 6.28 4.20
C SER A 7 4.88 5.04 3.74
N PHE A 8 4.58 4.92 2.46
CA PHE A 8 3.91 3.73 1.91
C PHE A 8 4.78 2.48 2.09
N ILE A 9 6.07 2.62 1.81
CA ILE A 9 7.06 1.54 2.00
C ILE A 9 7.20 1.21 3.49
N ALA A 10 7.26 2.21 4.37
CA ALA A 10 7.30 2.01 5.82
C ALA A 10 6.02 1.33 6.34
N GLN A 11 4.86 1.60 5.74
CA GLN A 11 3.60 0.92 6.07
C GLN A 11 3.68 -0.57 5.74
N ILE A 12 4.28 -0.93 4.59
CA ILE A 12 4.53 -2.33 4.21
C ILE A 12 5.51 -2.97 5.19
N GLU A 13 6.62 -2.29 5.51
CA GLU A 13 7.64 -2.78 6.45
C GLU A 13 7.08 -3.01 7.86
N SER A 14 6.09 -2.22 8.27
CA SER A 14 5.42 -2.34 9.57
C SER A 14 4.50 -3.55 9.68
N ILE A 15 4.23 -4.28 8.59
CA ILE A 15 3.38 -5.47 8.61
C ILE A 15 4.13 -6.64 9.24
N ASP A 16 3.47 -7.33 10.17
CA ASP A 16 4.06 -8.48 10.85
C ASP A 16 4.47 -9.58 9.86
N LEU A 17 5.65 -10.16 10.10
CA LEU A 17 6.32 -11.18 9.29
C LEU A 17 6.81 -10.73 7.91
N VAL A 18 6.74 -9.43 7.57
CA VAL A 18 7.44 -8.91 6.41
C VAL A 18 8.94 -8.97 6.65
N ALA A 19 9.68 -9.53 5.71
CA ALA A 19 11.13 -9.67 5.77
C ALA A 19 11.76 -9.43 4.40
N GLY A 20 13.05 -9.06 4.41
CA GLY A 20 13.82 -8.89 3.17
C GLY A 20 13.23 -7.81 2.26
N LEU A 21 12.75 -6.70 2.83
CA LEU A 21 12.19 -5.61 2.05
C LEU A 21 13.30 -4.94 1.23
N GLU A 22 13.10 -4.92 -0.09
CA GLU A 22 13.97 -4.31 -1.07
C GLU A 22 13.18 -3.32 -1.91
N THR A 23 13.83 -2.23 -2.30
CA THR A 23 13.20 -1.18 -3.13
C THR A 23 14.08 -0.91 -4.35
N ASP A 24 13.45 -0.88 -5.52
CA ASP A 24 14.09 -0.56 -6.80
C ASP A 24 13.21 0.43 -7.56
N GLY A 25 13.50 1.72 -7.36
CA GLY A 25 12.69 2.81 -7.93
C GLY A 25 11.23 2.73 -7.49
N ASP A 26 10.34 2.39 -8.42
CA ASP A 26 8.90 2.27 -8.23
C ASP A 26 8.46 0.87 -7.78
N GLU A 27 9.39 -0.08 -7.66
CA GLU A 27 9.09 -1.44 -7.24
C GLU A 27 9.55 -1.71 -5.81
N VAL A 28 8.70 -2.37 -5.04
CA VAL A 28 8.99 -2.87 -3.69
C VAL A 28 8.86 -4.38 -3.73
N ARG A 29 9.84 -5.09 -3.19
CA ARG A 29 9.82 -6.54 -3.06
C ARG A 29 10.02 -6.91 -1.60
N PHE A 30 9.33 -7.95 -1.14
CA PHE A 30 9.51 -8.47 0.20
C PHE A 30 9.02 -9.91 0.27
N VAL A 31 9.37 -10.61 1.34
CA VAL A 31 8.86 -11.94 1.64
C VAL A 31 7.91 -11.85 2.82
N ARG A 32 6.79 -12.58 2.72
CA ARG A 32 5.91 -12.80 3.87
C ARG A 32 5.27 -14.19 3.75
N PRO A 33 5.16 -14.97 4.84
CA PRO A 33 4.44 -16.23 4.84
C PRO A 33 2.96 -16.05 4.46
N ASP A 34 2.38 -16.99 3.71
CA ASP A 34 0.95 -16.97 3.31
C ASP A 34 -0.02 -17.35 4.43
N GLY A 35 0.50 -17.72 5.61
CA GLY A 35 -0.26 -18.25 6.73
C GLY A 35 -0.22 -19.79 6.83
N SER A 36 0.18 -20.49 5.77
CA SER A 36 0.47 -21.94 5.82
C SER A 36 1.89 -22.25 6.31
N GLY A 37 2.74 -21.22 6.45
CA GLY A 37 4.16 -21.33 6.79
C GLY A 37 5.07 -21.40 5.56
N GLN A 38 4.51 -21.33 4.34
CA GLN A 38 5.29 -21.15 3.12
C GLN A 38 5.58 -19.68 2.90
N ASP A 39 6.86 -19.36 2.65
CA ASP A 39 7.28 -18.03 2.23
C ASP A 39 6.76 -17.73 0.82
N VAL A 40 6.19 -16.53 0.66
CA VAL A 40 5.70 -16.00 -0.62
C VAL A 40 6.46 -14.72 -0.93
N GLU A 41 6.98 -14.62 -2.16
CA GLU A 41 7.58 -13.38 -2.65
C GLU A 41 6.47 -12.42 -3.08
N TRP A 42 6.41 -11.27 -2.42
CA TRP A 42 5.50 -10.19 -2.76
C TRP A 42 6.23 -9.13 -3.56
N ARG A 43 5.53 -8.61 -4.56
CA ARG A 43 5.98 -7.50 -5.39
C ARG A 43 4.89 -6.45 -5.50
N VAL A 44 5.26 -5.21 -5.29
CA VAL A 44 4.40 -4.03 -5.42
C VAL A 44 5.04 -3.09 -6.40
N ARG A 45 4.32 -2.74 -7.46
CA ARG A 45 4.71 -1.65 -8.35
C ARG A 45 3.87 -0.43 -8.01
N ILE A 46 4.50 0.68 -7.70
CA ILE A 46 3.86 1.98 -7.50
C ILE A 46 3.68 2.63 -8.86
N ASP A 47 2.45 2.69 -9.34
CA ASP A 47 2.13 3.26 -10.65
C ASP A 47 2.06 4.79 -10.62
N SER A 48 1.56 5.38 -9.53
CA SER A 48 1.40 6.83 -9.39
C SER A 48 1.33 7.27 -7.93
N LEU A 49 1.77 8.51 -7.69
CA LEU A 49 1.70 9.20 -6.40
C LEU A 49 1.09 10.57 -6.63
N GLU A 50 -0.06 10.83 -5.99
CA GLU A 50 -0.79 12.09 -6.14
C GLU A 50 -0.97 12.75 -4.77
N LEU A 51 -0.83 14.08 -4.73
CA LEU A 51 -1.04 14.89 -3.54
C LEU A 51 -2.13 15.90 -3.84
N GLU A 52 -3.23 15.81 -3.10
CA GLU A 52 -4.35 16.73 -3.17
C GLU A 52 -4.31 17.61 -1.93
N SER A 53 -4.05 18.90 -2.11
CA SER A 53 -4.10 19.87 -1.02
C SER A 53 -5.56 20.25 -0.85
N GLY A 54 -6.16 20.01 0.34
CA GLY A 54 -7.54 20.42 0.55
C GLY A 54 -7.70 21.95 0.44
N GLU A 55 -8.90 22.40 0.09
CA GLU A 55 -9.22 23.83 -0.01
C GLU A 55 -9.69 24.39 1.34
N GLY A 56 -9.01 25.43 1.86
CA GLY A 56 -9.40 26.17 3.07
C GLY A 56 -8.40 26.12 4.23
N GLU A 57 -8.62 26.94 5.26
CA GLU A 57 -7.85 26.91 6.50
C GLU A 57 -8.13 25.61 7.27
N GLY A 58 -7.07 24.84 7.56
CA GLY A 58 -7.16 23.56 8.27
C GLY A 58 -7.45 22.34 7.38
N ALA A 59 -7.45 22.51 6.05
CA ALA A 59 -7.65 21.40 5.13
C ALA A 59 -6.43 20.45 5.12
N GLN A 60 -6.67 19.16 5.32
CA GLN A 60 -5.62 18.13 5.33
C GLN A 60 -5.09 17.89 3.91
N VAL A 61 -3.83 17.49 3.80
CA VAL A 61 -3.26 17.02 2.53
C VAL A 61 -3.59 15.53 2.37
N LEU A 62 -4.25 15.19 1.27
CA LEU A 62 -4.56 13.81 0.91
C LEU A 62 -3.49 13.27 -0.05
N GLY A 63 -2.85 12.18 0.33
CA GLY A 63 -1.97 11.39 -0.51
C GLY A 63 -2.74 10.23 -1.12
N ARG A 64 -2.61 10.03 -2.44
CA ARG A 64 -3.11 8.84 -3.14
C ARG A 64 -1.94 8.07 -3.73
N VAL A 65 -1.92 6.77 -3.50
CA VAL A 65 -0.92 5.84 -4.05
C VAL A 65 -1.63 4.81 -4.89
N ARG A 66 -1.35 4.80 -6.19
CA ARG A 66 -1.79 3.72 -7.08
C ARG A 66 -0.71 2.67 -7.17
N SER A 67 -1.09 1.42 -6.97
CA SER A 67 -0.15 0.31 -6.98
C SER A 67 -0.75 -0.96 -7.56
N ALA A 68 0.12 -1.80 -8.10
CA ALA A 68 -0.20 -3.14 -8.59
C ALA A 68 0.56 -4.18 -7.76
N TRP A 69 -0.16 -5.17 -7.27
CA TRP A 69 0.36 -6.19 -6.36
C TRP A 69 0.52 -7.55 -7.08
N SER A 70 1.55 -8.31 -6.72
CA SER A 70 1.76 -9.69 -7.17
C SER A 70 2.34 -10.54 -6.06
N ALA A 71 1.97 -11.82 -6.02
CA ALA A 71 2.46 -12.83 -5.09
C ALA A 71 3.03 -14.02 -5.89
N ASP A 72 4.29 -14.39 -5.66
CA ASP A 72 5.06 -15.37 -6.44
C ASP A 72 4.95 -15.15 -7.96
N GLY A 73 5.04 -13.88 -8.36
CA GLY A 73 4.91 -13.46 -9.76
C GLY A 73 3.49 -13.54 -10.35
N ARG A 74 2.48 -13.91 -9.55
CA ARG A 74 1.07 -13.90 -9.97
C ARG A 74 0.41 -12.58 -9.55
N PRO A 75 -0.18 -11.82 -10.48
CA PRO A 75 -0.85 -10.57 -10.14
C PRO A 75 -2.06 -10.84 -9.24
N ILE A 76 -2.26 -9.96 -8.25
CA ILE A 76 -3.48 -9.96 -7.44
C ILE A 76 -4.64 -9.53 -8.32
N THR A 77 -5.70 -10.35 -8.33
CA THR A 77 -6.90 -10.05 -9.09
C THR A 77 -7.72 -9.00 -8.35
N VAL A 78 -8.21 -8.01 -9.10
CA VAL A 78 -9.18 -7.02 -8.65
C VAL A 78 -10.29 -6.94 -9.69
N GLN A 79 -11.52 -7.26 -9.31
CA GLN A 79 -12.67 -7.26 -10.19
C GLN A 79 -13.84 -6.49 -9.57
N GLN A 80 -14.57 -5.76 -10.40
CA GLN A 80 -15.85 -5.16 -10.01
C GLN A 80 -16.95 -6.21 -10.18
N GLY A 81 -17.53 -6.64 -9.06
CA GLY A 81 -18.67 -7.54 -9.04
C GLY A 81 -19.98 -6.81 -8.68
N PRO A 82 -21.14 -7.49 -8.82
CA PRO A 82 -22.43 -6.92 -8.46
C PRO A 82 -22.59 -6.59 -6.96
N ALA A 83 -21.71 -7.13 -6.11
CA ALA A 83 -21.67 -6.87 -4.66
C ALA A 83 -20.54 -5.91 -4.25
N GLY A 84 -19.82 -5.31 -5.21
CA GLY A 84 -18.67 -4.44 -4.96
C GLY A 84 -17.34 -5.02 -5.44
N LEU A 85 -16.24 -4.52 -4.89
CA LEU A 85 -14.88 -4.95 -5.22
C LEU A 85 -14.65 -6.39 -4.74
N VAL A 86 -14.24 -7.26 -5.67
CA VAL A 86 -13.77 -8.62 -5.38
C VAL A 86 -12.27 -8.63 -5.62
N THR A 87 -11.50 -9.05 -4.61
CA THR A 87 -10.05 -9.14 -4.73
C THR A 87 -9.51 -10.37 -4.02
N ASP A 88 -8.48 -10.97 -4.59
CA ASP A 88 -7.67 -12.01 -3.93
C ASP A 88 -6.59 -11.41 -3.01
N MET A 89 -6.63 -10.10 -2.75
CA MET A 89 -5.74 -9.46 -1.79
C MET A 89 -5.99 -10.04 -0.40
N PRO A 90 -4.94 -10.51 0.30
CA PRO A 90 -5.11 -11.11 1.61
C PRO A 90 -5.50 -10.08 2.67
N GLN A 91 -6.28 -10.53 3.66
CA GLN A 91 -6.87 -9.68 4.69
C GLN A 91 -5.83 -8.88 5.49
N TRP A 92 -4.64 -9.43 5.72
CA TRP A 92 -3.59 -8.73 6.48
C TRP A 92 -3.05 -7.47 5.79
N LEU A 93 -3.15 -7.37 4.45
CA LEU A 93 -2.85 -6.13 3.74
C LEU A 93 -3.96 -5.10 3.95
N LEU A 94 -5.21 -5.55 3.86
CA LEU A 94 -6.39 -4.71 4.06
C LEU A 94 -6.44 -4.16 5.49
N ASP A 95 -6.13 -4.99 6.49
CA ASP A 95 -6.04 -4.58 7.89
C ASP A 95 -4.89 -3.58 8.15
N ALA A 96 -3.86 -3.58 7.30
CA ALA A 96 -2.78 -2.59 7.33
C ALA A 96 -3.14 -1.28 6.58
N GLY A 97 -4.39 -1.12 6.12
CA GLY A 97 -4.82 0.06 5.36
C GLY A 97 -4.25 0.10 3.93
N LEU A 98 -3.80 -1.05 3.40
CA LEU A 98 -3.30 -1.18 2.04
C LEU A 98 -4.36 -1.84 1.16
N ALA A 99 -4.62 -1.22 0.01
CA ALA A 99 -5.62 -1.64 -0.95
C ALA A 99 -4.98 -2.00 -2.30
N PRO A 100 -5.61 -2.89 -3.10
CA PRO A 100 -4.93 -3.54 -4.22
C PRO A 100 -4.78 -2.68 -5.47
N ALA A 101 -5.42 -1.51 -5.52
CA ALA A 101 -5.38 -0.60 -6.66
C ALA A 101 -5.05 0.84 -6.26
N GLU A 102 -5.68 1.34 -5.20
CA GLU A 102 -5.48 2.72 -4.74
C GLU A 102 -5.56 2.77 -3.22
N CYS A 103 -4.49 3.26 -2.58
CA CYS A 103 -4.41 3.50 -1.14
C CYS A 103 -4.46 5.00 -0.88
N TRP A 104 -5.08 5.39 0.23
CA TRP A 104 -5.16 6.79 0.65
C TRP A 104 -4.45 7.00 1.99
N ALA A 105 -3.83 8.15 2.12
CA ALA A 105 -3.26 8.59 3.38
C ALA A 105 -3.55 10.06 3.61
N LEU A 106 -3.79 10.43 4.86
CA LEU A 106 -3.94 11.83 5.26
C LEU A 106 -2.64 12.29 5.93
N TRP A 107 -2.16 13.46 5.54
CA TRP A 107 -1.00 14.07 6.20
C TRP A 107 -1.42 14.63 7.55
N ASP A 108 -0.74 14.18 8.59
CA ASP A 108 -0.87 14.69 9.94
C ASP A 108 0.20 15.75 10.20
N GLU A 109 -0.23 17.00 10.34
CA GLU A 109 0.66 18.14 10.56
C GLU A 109 1.31 18.14 11.95
N GLU A 110 0.71 17.48 12.95
CA GLU A 110 1.20 17.44 14.33
C GLU A 110 2.28 16.36 14.49
N ALA A 111 2.01 15.15 14.00
CA ALA A 111 2.93 14.02 13.97
C ALA A 111 3.98 14.12 12.85
N LYS A 112 3.78 15.02 11.88
CA LYS A 112 4.61 15.14 10.66
C LYS A 112 4.74 13.80 9.93
N ALA A 113 3.64 13.07 9.83
CA ALA A 113 3.57 11.72 9.30
C ALA A 113 2.29 11.51 8.48
N TRP A 114 2.29 10.48 7.63
CA TRP A 114 1.10 10.06 6.89
C TRP A 114 0.33 9.01 7.69
N GLY A 115 -0.97 9.22 7.89
CA GLY A 115 -1.89 8.22 8.43
C GLY A 115 -2.62 7.49 7.30
N TRP A 116 -2.39 6.18 7.19
CA TRP A 116 -3.03 5.31 6.19
C TRP A 116 -4.43 4.89 6.67
N THR A 117 -5.40 4.87 5.75
CA THR A 117 -6.82 4.55 6.03
C THR A 117 -7.46 3.68 4.97
#